data_AF-W1IAX0-F1
#
_entry.id   AF-W1IAX0-F1
#
_cell.length_a   1.000
_cell.length_b   1.000
_cell.length_c   1.000
_cell.angle_alpha   90.00
_cell.angle_beta   90.00
_cell.angle_gamma   90.00
#
_symmetry.space_group_name_H-M   'P 1'
#
loop_
_entity.id
_entity.type
_entity.pdbx_description
1 polymer ?
#
loop_
_entity_poly.entity_id
_entity_poly.type
_entity_poly.pdbx_seq_one_letter_code
_entity_poly.pdbx_strand_id
1 'polypeptide(L)'
;LEAVRGNQRVTSDTPEAQYEALEKYGTDLVEMARQGKLDPVIGRDSEIRSVIRILSRKTKNNPVLIGEPGVGKTAIAEGLAQRIVSGDVPEGLKHRTIFSLDMTALMAGAKYRGEFEERL
;
A
#
# COMPACT_ATOMS: atom_id res chain seq x y z
N LEU A 1 8.62 7.49 -34.79
CA LEU A 1 8.29 6.24 -34.06
C LEU A 1 8.23 6.60 -32.57
N GLU A 2 7.19 7.30 -32.16
CA GLU A 2 6.97 7.71 -30.77
C GLU A 2 5.48 7.54 -30.47
N ALA A 3 5.12 6.47 -29.79
CA ALA A 3 3.85 6.31 -29.09
C ALA A 3 3.97 5.09 -28.19
N VAL A 4 3.23 5.09 -27.09
CA VAL A 4 3.17 4.05 -26.04
C VAL A 4 4.20 4.21 -24.92
N ARG A 5 4.15 5.35 -24.25
CA ARG A 5 4.39 5.38 -22.79
C ARG A 5 3.07 5.71 -22.11
N GLY A 6 2.48 4.66 -21.52
CA GLY A 6 1.32 4.72 -20.64
C GLY A 6 1.64 5.52 -19.40
N ASN A 7 1.48 6.84 -19.50
CA ASN A 7 1.51 7.77 -18.38
C ASN A 7 0.07 8.23 -18.13
N GLN A 8 -0.82 7.27 -17.85
CA GLN A 8 -2.15 7.60 -17.35
C GLN A 8 -1.96 7.95 -15.88
N ARG A 9 -1.74 9.23 -15.60
CA ARG A 9 -2.01 9.77 -14.26
C ARG A 9 -3.51 9.60 -14.07
N VAL A 10 -3.90 8.77 -13.12
CA VAL A 10 -5.28 8.69 -12.65
C VAL A 10 -5.59 10.06 -12.05
N THR A 11 -6.29 10.89 -12.81
CA THR A 11 -6.95 12.10 -12.33
C THR A 11 -8.43 11.75 -12.29
N SER A 12 -8.84 11.03 -11.26
CA SER A 12 -10.24 10.72 -11.00
C SER A 12 -10.92 11.96 -10.39
N ASP A 13 -12.06 12.37 -10.96
CA ASP A 13 -12.83 13.55 -10.56
C ASP A 13 -13.65 13.35 -9.26
N THR A 14 -13.49 12.24 -8.54
CA THR A 14 -14.22 11.94 -7.30
C THR A 14 -13.34 11.24 -6.25
N PRO A 15 -12.59 12.00 -5.43
CA PRO A 15 -11.75 11.46 -4.35
C PRO A 15 -12.55 10.70 -3.27
N GLU A 16 -13.80 11.09 -3.04
CA GLU A 16 -14.65 10.57 -1.96
C GLU A 16 -15.08 9.12 -2.23
N ALA A 17 -15.50 8.83 -3.46
CA ALA A 17 -15.91 7.47 -3.86
C ALA A 17 -14.74 6.47 -3.79
N GLN A 18 -13.52 6.91 -4.11
CA GLN A 18 -12.32 6.07 -4.01
C GLN A 18 -11.93 5.80 -2.56
N TYR A 19 -12.11 6.79 -1.68
CA TYR A 19 -11.84 6.62 -0.25
C TYR A 19 -12.81 5.62 0.39
N GLU A 20 -14.10 5.72 0.08
CA GLU A 20 -15.13 4.78 0.55
C GLU A 20 -14.86 3.33 0.06
N ALA A 21 -14.38 3.17 -1.17
CA ALA A 21 -13.96 1.87 -1.68
C ALA A 21 -12.75 1.29 -0.91
N LEU A 22 -11.75 2.12 -0.60
CA LEU A 22 -10.57 1.70 0.17
C LEU A 22 -10.92 1.30 1.61
N GLU A 23 -11.86 2.01 2.26
CA GLU A 23 -12.35 1.63 3.58
C GLU A 23 -13.16 0.33 3.55
N LYS A 24 -13.94 0.12 2.49
CA LYS A 24 -14.78 -1.06 2.35
C LYS A 24 -14.00 -2.34 2.03
N TYR A 25 -12.93 -2.23 1.24
CA TYR A 25 -12.18 -3.38 0.72
C TYR A 25 -10.73 -3.45 1.18
N GLY A 26 -10.32 -2.52 2.03
CA GLY A 26 -8.97 -2.44 2.56
C GLY A 26 -8.92 -2.20 4.05
N THR A 27 -7.72 -2.19 4.59
CA THR A 27 -7.43 -1.93 6.00
C THR A 27 -6.30 -0.92 6.10
N ASP A 28 -6.52 0.17 6.84
CA ASP A 28 -5.50 1.19 7.08
C ASP A 28 -4.49 0.72 8.13
N LEU A 29 -3.29 0.35 7.67
CA LEU A 29 -2.21 -0.12 8.52
C LEU A 29 -1.58 1.01 9.35
N VAL A 30 -1.58 2.26 8.86
CA VAL A 30 -1.02 3.40 9.59
C VAL A 30 -1.93 3.77 10.76
N GLU A 31 -3.23 3.72 10.56
CA GLU A 31 -4.19 3.94 11.64
C GLU A 31 -4.16 2.78 12.65
N MET A 32 -4.06 1.52 12.21
CA MET A 32 -3.85 0.40 13.12
C MET A 32 -2.56 0.53 13.94
N ALA A 33 -1.46 0.99 13.32
CA ALA A 33 -0.21 1.27 14.01
C ALA A 33 -0.37 2.37 15.06
N ARG A 34 -1.08 3.46 14.71
CA ARG A 34 -1.35 4.60 15.60
C ARG A 34 -2.20 4.19 16.81
N GLN A 35 -3.12 3.24 16.62
CA GLN A 35 -3.95 2.66 17.67
C GLN A 35 -3.22 1.57 18.49
N GLY A 36 -1.98 1.21 18.14
CA GLY A 36 -1.23 0.16 18.83
C GLY A 36 -1.78 -1.26 18.60
N LYS A 37 -2.53 -1.47 17.52
CA LYS A 37 -3.15 -2.77 17.18
C LYS A 37 -2.24 -3.69 16.36
N LEU A 38 -1.14 -3.16 15.82
CA LEU A 38 -0.16 -3.96 15.09
C LEU A 38 0.88 -4.53 16.04
N ASP A 39 1.24 -5.80 15.82
CA ASP A 39 2.32 -6.44 16.55
C ASP A 39 3.67 -5.73 16.31
N PRO A 40 4.55 -5.65 17.32
CA PRO A 40 5.86 -5.04 17.15
C PRO A 40 6.71 -5.86 16.17
N VAL A 41 7.28 -5.19 15.18
CA VAL A 41 8.09 -5.86 14.16
C VAL A 41 9.54 -5.99 14.62
N ILE A 42 10.01 -7.22 14.80
CA ILE A 42 11.37 -7.53 15.28
C ILE A 42 12.25 -7.94 14.09
N GLY A 43 13.44 -7.34 13.97
CA GLY A 43 14.52 -7.85 13.11
C GLY A 43 14.36 -7.64 11.60
N ARG A 44 13.61 -6.63 11.15
CA ARG A 44 13.34 -6.32 9.72
C ARG A 44 13.81 -4.95 9.25
N ASP A 45 14.74 -4.34 9.99
CA ASP A 45 15.18 -2.96 9.75
C ASP A 45 15.83 -2.75 8.38
N SER A 46 16.50 -3.76 7.84
CA SER A 46 17.18 -3.65 6.54
C SER A 46 16.18 -3.65 5.37
N GLU A 47 15.16 -4.47 5.49
CA GLU A 47 14.10 -4.66 4.50
C GLU A 47 13.17 -3.46 4.50
N ILE A 48 12.74 -3.00 5.69
CA ILE A 48 11.91 -1.80 5.84
C ILE A 48 12.65 -0.57 5.27
N ARG A 49 13.93 -0.38 5.62
CA ARG A 49 14.74 0.71 5.02
C ARG A 49 14.87 0.59 3.50
N SER A 50 14.97 -0.63 2.98
CA SER A 50 15.01 -0.85 1.53
C SER A 50 13.70 -0.47 0.85
N VAL A 51 12.55 -0.80 1.46
CA VAL A 51 11.22 -0.40 1.00
C VAL A 51 11.07 1.12 1.00
N ILE A 52 11.42 1.79 2.10
CA ILE A 52 11.44 3.27 2.21
C ILE A 52 12.27 3.89 1.09
N ARG A 53 13.47 3.37 0.87
CA ARG A 53 14.38 3.84 -0.18
C ARG A 53 13.80 3.67 -1.57
N ILE A 54 13.11 2.55 -1.86
CA ILE A 54 12.47 2.31 -3.15
C ILE A 54 11.29 3.27 -3.37
N LEU A 55 10.41 3.42 -2.37
CA LEU A 55 9.26 4.32 -2.42
C LEU A 55 9.66 5.78 -2.64
N SER A 56 10.84 6.17 -2.13
CA SER A 56 11.39 7.51 -2.26
C SER A 56 12.04 7.81 -3.63
N ARG A 57 12.09 6.84 -4.55
CA ARG A 57 12.65 7.04 -5.90
C ARG A 57 11.70 7.85 -6.78
N LYS A 58 12.26 8.60 -7.73
CA LYS A 58 11.47 9.34 -8.74
C LYS A 58 10.74 8.42 -9.72
N THR A 59 11.34 7.28 -10.06
CA THR A 59 10.79 6.30 -11.01
C THR A 59 11.00 4.89 -10.50
N LYS A 60 10.13 3.96 -10.91
CA LYS A 60 10.14 2.55 -10.46
C LYS A 60 10.16 2.43 -8.93
N ASN A 61 9.25 3.15 -8.31
CA ASN A 61 9.11 3.30 -6.86
C ASN A 61 8.14 2.28 -6.23
N ASN A 62 7.80 1.21 -6.95
CA ASN A 62 6.90 0.16 -6.49
C ASN A 62 7.71 -1.05 -6.00
N PRO A 63 7.95 -1.20 -4.69
CA PRO A 63 8.67 -2.35 -4.15
C PRO A 63 7.80 -3.62 -4.23
N VAL A 64 8.43 -4.76 -4.54
CA VAL A 64 7.79 -6.07 -4.52
C VAL A 64 8.58 -6.97 -3.57
N LEU A 65 7.92 -7.50 -2.55
CA LEU A 65 8.53 -8.36 -1.53
C LEU A 65 8.46 -9.83 -1.97
N ILE A 66 9.62 -10.41 -2.26
CA ILE A 66 9.76 -11.79 -2.74
C ILE A 66 10.42 -12.64 -1.64
N GLY A 67 10.07 -13.92 -1.58
CA GLY A 67 10.45 -14.85 -0.51
C GLY A 67 9.45 -15.99 -0.37
N GLU A 68 9.78 -16.98 0.45
CA GLU A 68 8.90 -18.12 0.71
C GLU A 68 7.61 -17.71 1.44
N PRO A 69 6.53 -18.50 1.35
CA PRO A 69 5.34 -18.29 2.18
C PRO A 69 5.68 -18.33 3.67
N GLY A 70 5.03 -17.49 4.48
CA GLY A 70 5.20 -17.48 5.94
C GLY A 70 6.43 -16.76 6.48
N VAL A 71 7.34 -16.24 5.65
CA VAL A 71 8.56 -15.53 6.11
C VAL A 71 8.30 -14.14 6.72
N GLY A 72 7.04 -13.72 6.84
CA GLY A 72 6.68 -12.43 7.43
C GLY A 72 6.82 -11.23 6.48
N LYS A 73 6.47 -11.39 5.20
CA LYS A 73 6.47 -10.27 4.24
C LYS A 73 5.50 -9.16 4.66
N THR A 74 4.34 -9.54 5.19
CA THR A 74 3.34 -8.62 5.72
C THR A 74 3.90 -7.76 6.85
N ALA A 75 4.73 -8.35 7.73
CA ALA A 75 5.38 -7.64 8.83
C ALA A 75 6.30 -6.50 8.34
N ILE A 76 6.83 -6.57 7.11
CA ILE A 76 7.62 -5.46 6.54
C ILE A 76 6.71 -4.26 6.23
N ALA A 77 5.49 -4.49 5.74
CA ALA A 77 4.52 -3.43 5.47
C ALA A 77 3.97 -2.82 6.77
N GLU A 78 3.67 -3.66 7.77
CA GLU A 78 3.27 -3.23 9.11
C GLU A 78 4.38 -2.42 9.80
N GLY A 79 5.64 -2.87 9.69
CA GLY A 79 6.79 -2.17 10.22
C GLY A 79 7.04 -0.84 9.51
N LEU A 80 6.75 -0.75 8.21
CA LEU A 80 6.75 0.53 7.49
C LEU A 80 5.67 1.47 8.05
N ALA A 81 4.45 0.97 8.31
CA ALA A 81 3.38 1.77 8.91
C ALA A 81 3.76 2.30 10.30
N GLN A 82 4.38 1.45 11.13
CA GLN A 82 4.92 1.85 12.44
C GLN A 82 5.97 2.97 12.29
N ARG A 83 6.87 2.89 11.30
CA ARG A 83 7.88 3.93 11.05
C ARG A 83 7.29 5.24 10.54
N ILE A 84 6.22 5.19 9.76
CA ILE A 84 5.49 6.40 9.36
C ILE A 84 4.91 7.08 10.61
N VAL A 85 4.27 6.32 11.50
CA VAL A 85 3.71 6.84 12.75
C VAL A 85 4.78 7.42 13.67
N SER A 86 5.94 6.76 13.79
CA SER A 86 7.05 7.25 14.61
C SER A 86 7.82 8.41 13.99
N GLY A 87 7.57 8.73 12.71
CA GLY A 87 8.28 9.76 11.96
C GLY A 87 9.68 9.33 11.48
N ASP A 88 10.06 8.06 11.63
CA ASP A 88 11.32 7.48 11.12
C ASP A 88 11.23 7.15 9.61
N VAL A 89 10.83 8.15 8.83
CA VAL A 89 10.76 8.09 7.36
C VAL A 89 11.09 9.46 6.75
N PRO A 90 11.53 9.52 5.47
CA PRO A 90 11.71 10.78 4.76
C PRO A 90 10.42 11.60 4.68
N GLU A 91 10.55 12.93 4.53
CA GLU A 91 9.42 13.88 4.47
C GLU A 91 8.30 13.45 3.50
N GLY A 92 8.66 12.89 2.34
CA GLY A 92 7.68 12.44 1.35
C GLY A 92 6.74 11.31 1.82
N LEU A 93 7.09 10.62 2.91
CA LEU A 93 6.36 9.48 3.47
C LEU A 93 5.71 9.76 4.84
N LYS A 94 6.08 10.83 5.56
CA LYS A 94 5.62 11.10 6.94
C LYS A 94 4.11 11.21 7.13
N HIS A 95 3.39 11.62 6.10
CA HIS A 95 1.95 11.82 6.14
C HIS A 95 1.20 10.91 5.16
N ARG A 96 1.82 9.79 4.79
CA ARG A 96 1.21 8.82 3.87
C ARG A 96 0.47 7.76 4.65
N THR A 97 -0.66 7.34 4.12
CA THR A 97 -1.43 6.19 4.61
C THR A 97 -1.05 4.94 3.85
N ILE A 98 -1.06 3.78 4.51
CA ILE A 98 -0.85 2.48 3.87
C ILE A 98 -2.11 1.67 4.02
N PHE A 99 -2.71 1.30 2.89
CA PHE A 99 -3.84 0.37 2.85
C PHE A 99 -3.35 -1.03 2.47
N SER A 100 -3.77 -2.02 3.25
CA SER A 100 -3.75 -3.43 2.84
C SER A 100 -5.06 -3.75 2.12
N LEU A 101 -5.00 -4.23 0.89
CA LEU A 101 -6.20 -4.58 0.12
C LEU A 101 -6.52 -6.06 0.25
N ASP A 102 -7.78 -6.39 0.53
CA ASP A 102 -8.27 -7.75 0.42
C ASP A 102 -8.81 -8.03 -0.98
N MET A 103 -8.00 -8.74 -1.77
CA MET A 103 -8.36 -9.15 -3.12
C MET A 103 -9.60 -10.04 -3.14
N THR A 104 -9.83 -10.82 -2.09
CA THR A 104 -11.01 -11.70 -1.97
C THR A 104 -12.27 -10.87 -1.83
N ALA A 105 -12.25 -9.83 -0.99
CA ALA A 105 -13.36 -8.90 -0.81
C ALA A 105 -13.63 -8.09 -2.09
N LEU A 106 -12.59 -7.67 -2.81
CA LEU A 106 -12.73 -6.99 -4.10
C LEU A 106 -13.38 -7.88 -5.16
N MET A 107 -13.00 -9.15 -5.21
CA MET A 107 -13.54 -10.13 -6.15
C MET A 107 -14.93 -10.65 -5.76
N ALA A 108 -15.27 -10.65 -4.47
CA ALA A 108 -16.56 -11.13 -3.99
C ALA A 108 -17.70 -10.29 -4.59
N GLY A 109 -18.57 -10.98 -5.34
CA GLY A 109 -19.72 -10.35 -6.00
C GLY A 109 -19.41 -9.60 -7.30
N ALA A 110 -18.21 -9.72 -7.87
CA ALA A 110 -17.96 -9.38 -9.27
C ALA A 110 -18.22 -10.63 -10.13
N LYS A 111 -19.43 -10.74 -10.69
CA LYS A 111 -19.77 -11.84 -11.60
C LYS A 111 -19.19 -11.63 -13.00
N TYR A 112 -18.95 -10.36 -13.36
CA TYR A 112 -18.44 -9.96 -14.66
C TYR A 112 -17.21 -9.08 -14.50
N ARG A 113 -16.25 -9.21 -15.42
CA ARG A 113 -14.96 -8.47 -15.40
C ARG A 113 -15.13 -6.94 -15.30
N GLY A 114 -16.22 -6.40 -15.83
CA GLY A 114 -16.53 -4.96 -15.74
C GLY A 114 -16.87 -4.47 -14.32
N GLU A 115 -17.55 -5.28 -13.50
CA GLU A 115 -17.88 -4.93 -12.11
C GLU A 115 -16.65 -4.85 -11.20
N PHE A 116 -15.56 -5.53 -11.60
CA PHE A 116 -14.26 -5.47 -10.92
C PHE A 116 -13.48 -4.21 -11.32
N GLU A 117 -13.54 -3.83 -12.59
CA GLU A 117 -12.90 -2.60 -13.09
C GLU A 117 -13.57 -1.33 -12.54
N GLU A 118 -14.88 -1.34 -12.27
CA GLU A 118 -15.59 -0.22 -11.62
C GLU A 118 -15.22 -0.02 -10.14
N ARG A 119 -14.65 -1.04 -9.48
CA ARG A 119 -14.25 -0.98 -8.06
C ARG A 119 -12.78 -0.60 -7.86
N LEU A 120 -12.00 -0.49 -8.95
CA LEU A 120 -10.56 -0.23 -9.00
C LEU A 120 -10.25 1.23 -9.35
#